data_AF-A0A1R3HZ88-F1
#
_entry.id   AF-A0A1R3HZ88-F1
#
_cell.length_a   1.000
_cell.length_b   1.000
_cell.length_c   1.000
_cell.angle_alpha   90.00
_cell.angle_beta   90.00
_cell.angle_gamma   90.00
#
_symmetry.space_group_name_H-M   'P 1'
#
loop_
_entity.id
_entity.type
_entity.pdbx_description
1 polymer ?
#
loop_
_entity_poly.entity_id
_entity_poly.type
_entity_poly.pdbx_seq_one_letter_code
_entity_poly.pdbx_strand_id
1 'polypeptide(L)'
;MAWKLAELHSLSHFKIEGGCQNLVSFPEEGLLPTNLNSLRISRLLNLKYLEGGALQKLSSLKTLEINGCNELNSLPEHELPFSLSSLTIRNCSLLNPKLQERRGREWIKISRIPSTHLDDEVSD
;
A
#
# COMPACT_ATOMS: atom_id res chain seq x y z
N MET A 1 -14.95 10.85 4.00
CA MET A 1 -15.47 9.52 4.39
C MET A 1 -14.64 9.04 5.56
N ALA A 2 -15.21 8.78 6.73
CA ALA A 2 -14.44 8.31 7.88
C ALA A 2 -14.44 6.77 7.89
N TRP A 3 -13.25 6.16 7.80
CA TRP A 3 -13.09 4.72 7.88
C TRP A 3 -13.08 4.36 9.38
N LYS A 4 -14.24 4.09 9.97
CA LYS A 4 -14.35 3.77 11.40
C LYS A 4 -14.07 2.28 11.66
N LEU A 5 -12.91 1.79 11.23
CA LEU A 5 -12.57 0.36 11.32
C LEU A 5 -11.65 0.03 12.50
N ALA A 6 -11.09 1.04 13.18
CA ALA A 6 -10.17 0.85 14.30
C ALA A 6 -10.76 0.04 15.47
N GLU A 7 -12.07 0.10 15.69
CA GLU A 7 -12.79 -0.66 16.74
C GLU A 7 -13.00 -2.14 16.38
N LEU A 8 -12.64 -2.55 15.17
CA LEU A 8 -12.82 -3.94 14.72
C LEU A 8 -11.62 -4.78 15.15
N HIS A 9 -11.54 -5.08 16.45
CA HIS A 9 -10.40 -5.79 17.06
C HIS A 9 -10.11 -7.20 16.53
N SER A 10 -11.05 -7.81 15.80
CA SER A 10 -10.84 -9.11 15.14
C SER A 10 -10.50 -8.98 13.65
N LEU A 11 -10.53 -7.78 13.07
CA LEU A 11 -10.25 -7.56 11.66
C LEU A 11 -8.75 -7.72 11.39
N SER A 12 -8.38 -8.88 10.85
CA SER A 12 -7.00 -9.21 10.49
C SER A 12 -6.71 -9.05 8.99
N HIS A 13 -7.75 -9.06 8.15
CA HIS A 13 -7.64 -8.97 6.70
C HIS A 13 -8.61 -7.91 6.20
N PHE A 14 -8.10 -6.93 5.46
CA PHE A 14 -8.93 -5.85 4.93
C PHE A 14 -8.60 -5.64 3.47
N LYS A 15 -9.65 -5.57 2.65
CA LYS A 15 -9.55 -5.36 1.21
C LYS A 15 -10.45 -4.19 0.82
N ILE A 16 -9.89 -3.23 0.10
CA ILE A 16 -10.63 -2.20 -0.61
C ILE A 16 -10.43 -2.37 -2.11
N GLU A 17 -11.51 -2.29 -2.88
CA GLU A 17 -11.48 -2.56 -4.31
C GLU A 17 -12.48 -1.72 -5.10
N GLY A 18 -11.98 -0.89 -6.02
CA GLY A 18 -12.80 -0.17 -7.01
C GLY A 18 -13.92 0.70 -6.42
N GLY A 19 -14.75 1.28 -7.29
CA GLY A 19 -15.98 1.99 -6.90
C GLY A 19 -15.81 3.33 -6.17
N CYS A 20 -14.62 3.60 -5.61
CA CYS A 20 -14.35 4.80 -4.82
C CYS A 20 -13.76 5.92 -5.69
N GLN A 21 -14.58 6.53 -6.54
CA GLN A 21 -14.14 7.60 -7.46
C GLN A 21 -13.61 8.85 -6.74
N ASN A 22 -14.01 9.08 -5.50
CA ASN A 22 -13.59 10.27 -4.73
C ASN A 22 -12.39 10.01 -3.81
N LEU A 23 -11.83 8.79 -3.81
CA LEU A 23 -10.77 8.42 -2.89
C LEU A 23 -9.40 8.77 -3.50
N VAL A 24 -8.94 9.98 -3.20
CA VAL A 24 -7.67 10.53 -3.72
C VAL A 24 -6.48 10.17 -2.82
N SER A 25 -6.70 10.03 -1.52
CA SER A 25 -5.67 9.62 -0.55
C SER A 25 -6.20 8.50 0.34
N PHE A 26 -5.27 7.71 0.87
CA PHE A 26 -5.57 6.70 1.88
C PHE A 26 -6.02 7.38 3.20
N PRO A 27 -6.87 6.75 4.04
CA PRO A 27 -7.32 7.32 5.30
C PRO A 27 -6.18 7.79 6.22
N GLU A 28 -6.49 8.82 7.01
CA GLU A 28 -5.66 9.32 8.12
C GLU A 28 -5.41 8.26 9.21
N GLU A 29 -4.48 8.59 10.11
CA GLU A 29 -4.14 7.78 11.28
C GLU A 29 -5.38 7.45 12.15
N GLY A 30 -5.38 6.25 12.75
CA GLY A 30 -6.42 5.84 13.70
C GLY A 30 -7.72 5.36 13.07
N LEU A 31 -7.75 5.20 11.74
CA LEU A 31 -8.92 4.74 11.01
C LEU A 31 -8.92 3.22 10.70
N LEU A 32 -7.75 2.59 10.80
CA LEU A 32 -7.57 1.16 10.61
C LEU A 32 -7.13 0.48 11.92
N PRO A 33 -7.54 -0.78 12.15
CA PRO A 33 -7.16 -1.50 13.35
C PRO A 33 -5.70 -1.94 13.29
N THR A 34 -4.98 -1.83 14.42
CA THR A 34 -3.53 -2.12 14.50
C THR A 34 -3.20 -3.62 14.44
N ASN A 35 -4.19 -4.49 14.68
CA ASN A 35 -4.10 -5.94 14.56
C ASN A 35 -4.28 -6.45 13.11
N LEU A 36 -4.38 -5.54 12.14
CA LEU A 36 -4.48 -5.90 10.73
C LEU A 36 -3.18 -6.58 10.27
N ASN A 37 -3.30 -7.80 9.74
CA ASN A 37 -2.19 -8.60 9.23
C ASN A 37 -2.04 -8.49 7.72
N SER A 38 -3.14 -8.30 6.99
CA SER A 38 -3.15 -8.20 5.53
C SER A 38 -4.02 -7.05 5.06
N LEU A 39 -3.44 -6.22 4.18
CA LEU A 39 -4.11 -5.09 3.55
C LEU A 39 -3.99 -5.23 2.03
N ARG A 40 -5.14 -5.24 1.34
CA ARG A 40 -5.21 -5.24 -0.11
C ARG A 40 -5.94 -4.01 -0.63
N ILE A 41 -5.30 -3.29 -1.54
CA ILE A 41 -5.81 -2.10 -2.20
C ILE A 41 -5.85 -2.38 -3.69
N SER A 42 -7.03 -2.40 -4.31
CA SER A 42 -7.14 -2.65 -5.74
C SER A 42 -8.07 -1.72 -6.50
N ARG A 43 -7.73 -1.43 -7.77
CA ARG A 43 -8.56 -0.69 -8.73
C ARG A 43 -9.04 0.68 -8.22
N LEU A 44 -8.26 1.33 -7.35
CA LEU A 44 -8.55 2.69 -6.90
C LEU A 44 -7.92 3.70 -7.88
N LEU A 45 -8.65 3.97 -8.97
CA LEU A 45 -8.12 4.70 -10.11
C LEU A 45 -7.70 6.14 -9.80
N ASN A 46 -8.29 6.78 -8.79
CA ASN A 46 -7.97 8.16 -8.40
C ASN A 46 -7.03 8.27 -7.18
N LEU A 47 -6.59 7.14 -6.62
CA LEU A 47 -5.71 7.13 -5.46
C LEU A 47 -4.31 7.60 -5.85
N LYS A 48 -3.90 8.76 -5.34
CA LYS A 48 -2.60 9.39 -5.64
C LYS A 48 -1.55 9.16 -4.58
N TYR A 49 -1.98 9.05 -3.32
CA TYR A 49 -1.09 8.98 -2.17
C TYR A 49 -1.56 7.95 -1.15
N LEU A 50 -0.60 7.23 -0.59
CA LEU A 50 -0.78 6.47 0.64
C LEU A 50 -0.35 7.35 1.81
N GLU A 51 -1.26 7.62 2.74
CA GLU A 51 -0.92 8.37 3.95
C GLU A 51 0.04 7.58 4.84
N GLY A 52 1.22 8.14 5.07
CA GLY A 52 2.33 7.43 5.70
C GLY A 52 2.11 7.15 7.18
N GLY A 53 1.50 8.10 7.90
CA GLY A 53 1.19 7.92 9.32
C GLY A 53 0.21 6.77 9.56
N ALA A 54 -0.78 6.61 8.67
CA ALA A 54 -1.79 5.56 8.81
C ALA A 54 -1.21 4.16 8.61
N LEU A 55 -0.38 3.96 7.57
CA LEU A 55 0.23 2.67 7.32
C LEU A 55 1.24 2.31 8.41
N GLN A 56 2.13 3.23 8.82
CA GLN A 56 3.18 2.97 9.80
C GLN A 56 2.64 2.43 11.14
N LYS A 57 1.45 2.84 11.55
CA LYS A 57 0.80 2.41 12.80
C LYS A 57 0.24 0.99 12.76
N LEU A 58 0.15 0.37 11.58
CA LEU A 58 -0.26 -1.02 11.40
C LEU A 58 0.89 -1.96 11.78
N SER A 59 1.23 -1.99 13.07
CA SER A 59 2.37 -2.74 13.62
C SER A 59 2.26 -4.26 13.49
N SER A 60 1.07 -4.78 13.15
CA SER A 60 0.86 -6.20 12.87
C SER A 60 0.84 -6.53 11.37
N LEU A 61 0.97 -5.54 10.49
CA LEU A 61 0.79 -5.73 9.05
C LEU A 61 1.96 -6.51 8.47
N LYS A 62 1.67 -7.70 7.93
CA LYS A 62 2.66 -8.60 7.32
C LYS A 62 2.63 -8.55 5.79
N THR A 63 1.44 -8.34 5.23
CA THR A 63 1.22 -8.35 3.78
C THR A 63 0.53 -7.07 3.32
N LEU A 64 1.12 -6.40 2.35
CA LEU A 64 0.54 -5.26 1.63
C LEU A 64 0.49 -5.58 0.14
N GLU A 65 -0.71 -5.51 -0.42
CA GLU A 65 -0.93 -5.70 -1.85
C GLU A 65 -1.59 -4.46 -2.46
N ILE A 66 -0.98 -3.93 -3.52
CA ILE A 66 -1.50 -2.79 -4.28
C ILE A 66 -1.61 -3.22 -5.74
N ASN A 67 -2.81 -3.14 -6.32
CA ASN A 67 -3.04 -3.59 -7.70
C ASN A 67 -3.94 -2.63 -8.49
N GLY A 68 -3.51 -2.16 -9.65
CA GLY A 68 -4.40 -1.39 -10.54
C GLY A 68 -4.71 0.01 -10.01
N CYS A 69 -3.79 0.62 -9.25
CA CYS A 69 -3.92 1.98 -8.73
C CYS A 69 -3.04 2.90 -9.58
N ASN A 70 -3.52 3.27 -10.77
CA ASN A 70 -2.68 3.86 -11.81
C ASN A 70 -2.18 5.26 -11.48
N GLU A 71 -2.97 6.05 -10.73
CA GLU A 71 -2.61 7.40 -10.30
C GLU A 71 -1.68 7.42 -9.07
N LEU A 72 -1.40 6.25 -8.46
CA LEU A 72 -0.52 6.16 -7.30
C LEU A 72 0.91 6.44 -7.75
N ASN A 73 1.45 7.58 -7.32
CA ASN A 73 2.69 8.11 -7.84
C ASN A 73 3.90 7.84 -6.93
N SER A 74 3.67 7.59 -5.64
CA SER A 74 4.73 7.37 -4.66
C SER A 74 4.23 6.51 -3.50
N LEU A 75 5.14 5.75 -2.90
CA LEU A 75 4.97 5.17 -1.59
C LEU A 75 5.01 6.28 -0.51
N PRO A 76 4.51 5.99 0.70
CA PRO A 76 4.47 7.01 1.74
C PRO A 76 5.85 7.61 2.03
N GLU A 77 5.88 8.87 2.45
CA GLU A 77 7.12 9.56 2.84
C GLU A 77 7.71 8.96 4.11
N HIS A 78 6.84 8.57 5.06
CA HIS A 78 7.22 7.80 6.23
C HIS A 78 7.47 6.33 5.87
N GLU A 79 8.29 5.67 6.68
CA GLU A 79 8.58 4.26 6.50
C GLU A 79 7.31 3.41 6.59
N LEU A 80 7.22 2.39 5.73
CA LEU A 80 6.22 1.32 5.85
C LEU A 80 6.34 0.61 7.22
N PRO A 81 5.36 -0.20 7.64
CA PRO A 81 5.45 -0.97 8.89
C PRO A 81 6.68 -1.86 8.95
N PHE A 82 7.37 -1.88 10.10
CA PHE A 82 8.51 -2.79 10.31
C PHE A 82 8.12 -4.27 10.26
N SER A 83 6.87 -4.59 10.60
CA SER A 83 6.29 -5.94 10.53
C SER A 83 6.08 -6.46 9.11
N LEU A 84 6.15 -5.57 8.10
CA LEU A 84 5.83 -5.90 6.72
C LEU A 84 6.90 -6.85 6.15
N SER A 85 6.48 -8.08 5.86
CA SER A 85 7.35 -9.13 5.32
C SER A 85 7.13 -9.37 3.84
N SER A 86 5.95 -9.04 3.33
CA SER A 86 5.56 -9.21 1.93
C SER A 86 4.90 -7.96 1.36
N LEU A 87 5.41 -7.51 0.22
CA LEU A 87 4.87 -6.42 -0.58
C LEU A 87 4.63 -6.89 -2.00
N THR A 88 3.44 -6.63 -2.52
CA THR A 88 3.12 -6.83 -3.94
C THR A 88 2.57 -5.53 -4.52
N ILE A 89 3.18 -5.03 -5.59
CA ILE A 89 2.69 -3.86 -6.34
C ILE A 89 2.59 -4.25 -7.80
N ARG A 90 1.36 -4.26 -8.34
CA ARG A 90 1.08 -4.67 -9.72
C ARG A 90 0.18 -3.70 -10.45
N ASN A 91 0.33 -3.60 -11.76
CA ASN A 91 -0.49 -2.73 -12.61
C ASN A 91 -0.62 -1.31 -12.04
N CYS A 92 0.46 -0.71 -11.53
CA CYS A 92 0.45 0.67 -11.00
C CYS A 92 1.33 1.55 -11.89
N SER A 93 0.73 2.11 -12.94
CA SER A 93 1.45 2.73 -14.07
C SER A 93 2.46 3.82 -13.69
N LEU A 94 2.18 4.63 -12.65
CA LEU A 94 3.10 5.70 -12.23
C LEU A 94 4.15 5.26 -11.20
N LEU A 95 3.84 4.25 -10.37
CA LEU A 95 4.73 3.79 -9.30
C LEU A 95 5.69 2.69 -9.76
N ASN A 96 5.21 1.71 -10.54
CA ASN A 96 6.01 0.54 -10.90
C ASN A 96 7.31 0.87 -11.64
N PRO A 97 7.34 1.79 -12.63
CA PRO A 97 8.59 2.17 -13.29
C PRO A 97 9.66 2.68 -12.31
N LYS A 98 9.24 3.44 -11.28
CA LYS A 98 10.15 4.00 -10.27
C LYS A 98 10.73 2.93 -9.33
N LEU A 99 10.02 1.82 -9.16
CA LEU A 99 10.47 0.69 -8.36
C LEU A 99 11.40 -0.23 -9.17
N GLN A 100 11.16 -0.36 -10.48
CA GLN A 100 11.99 -1.16 -11.38
C GLN A 100 13.41 -0.59 -11.54
N GLU A 101 13.62 0.71 -11.35
CA GLU A 101 14.96 1.32 -11.34
C GLU A 101 15.91 0.75 -10.25
N ARG A 102 15.40 0.02 -9.24
CA ARG A 102 16.11 -0.68 -8.14
C ARG A 102 17.18 0.13 -7.37
N ARG A 103 17.30 1.42 -7.66
CA ARG A 103 18.23 2.37 -7.03
C ARG A 103 17.55 3.72 -6.76
N GLY A 104 16.31 3.90 -7.22
CA GLY A 104 15.53 5.11 -7.04
C GLY A 104 15.03 5.29 -5.60
N ARG A 105 14.56 6.51 -5.30
CA ARG A 105 14.00 6.89 -3.98
C ARG A 105 12.88 5.97 -3.54
N GLU A 106 12.04 5.53 -4.47
CA GLU A 106 10.93 4.63 -4.17
C GLU A 106 11.40 3.22 -3.82
N TRP A 107 12.46 2.71 -4.47
CA TRP A 107 13.01 1.40 -4.15
C TRP A 107 13.59 1.34 -2.73
N ILE A 108 14.28 2.40 -2.29
CA ILE A 108 14.87 2.46 -0.94
C ILE A 108 13.81 2.27 0.15
N LYS A 109 12.57 2.76 -0.07
CA LYS A 109 11.46 2.60 0.88
C LYS A 109 11.03 1.14 1.09
N ILE A 110 11.32 0.26 0.13
CA ILE A 110 10.88 -1.15 0.12
C ILE A 110 12.03 -2.14 0.16
N SER A 111 13.28 -1.69 0.02
CA SER A 111 14.46 -2.56 -0.06
C SER A 111 14.70 -3.42 1.18
N ARG A 112 14.16 -3.00 2.34
CA ARG A 112 14.21 -3.78 3.59
C ARG A 112 13.17 -4.91 3.67
N ILE A 113 12.20 -4.94 2.76
CA ILE A 113 11.10 -5.91 2.80
C ILE A 113 11.59 -7.23 2.20
N PRO A 114 11.55 -8.35 2.96
CA PRO A 114 12.11 -9.63 2.52
C PRO A 114 11.54 -10.17 1.21
N SER A 115 10.24 -10.00 0.99
CA SER A 115 9.54 -10.54 -0.18
C SER A 115 8.82 -9.42 -0.92
N THR A 116 9.38 -9.02 -2.07
CA THR A 116 8.82 -7.96 -2.91
C THR A 116 8.51 -8.52 -4.30
N HIS A 117 7.27 -8.36 -4.75
CA HIS A 117 6.82 -8.75 -6.09
C HIS A 117 6.31 -7.52 -6.82
N LEU A 118 6.96 -7.16 -7.93
CA LEU A 118 6.56 -6.07 -8.81
C LEU A 118 5.94 -6.65 -10.09
N ASP A 119 5.45 -5.78 -10.98
CA ASP A 119 5.16 -6.23 -12.35
C ASP A 119 6.44 -6.80 -12.97
N ASP A 120 6.31 -7.98 -13.59
CA ASP A 120 7.39 -8.59 -14.35
C ASP A 120 7.86 -7.58 -15.41
N GLU A 121 9.18 -7.43 -15.55
CA GLU A 121 9.72 -6.80 -16.76
C GLU A 121 9.25 -7.67 -17.91
N VAL A 122 8.57 -7.05 -18.89
CA VAL A 122 8.24 -7.72 -20.13
C VAL A 122 9.58 -8.14 -20.73
N SER A 123 9.89 -9.42 -20.67
CA SER A 123 10.96 -10.00 -21.47
C SER A 123 10.58 -9.76 -22.93
N ASP A 124 11.39 -8.95 -23.62
CA ASP A 124 11.32 -8.76 -25.08
C ASP A 124 11.34 -10.11 -25.84
#